data_AF-A0A1L9X4U4-F1
#
_entry.id   AF-A0A1L9X4U4-F1
#
_cell.length_a   1.000
_cell.length_b   1.000
_cell.length_c   1.000
_cell.angle_alpha   90.00
_cell.angle_beta   90.00
_cell.angle_gamma   90.00
#
_symmetry.space_group_name_H-M   'P 1'
#
loop_
_entity.id
_entity.type
_entity.pdbx_description
1 polymer ?
#
loop_
_entity_poly.entity_id
_entity_poly.type
_entity_poly.pdbx_seq_one_letter_code
_entity_poly.pdbx_strand_id
1 'polypeptide(L)'
;MLSKTLATALLAATGALATSEYLTVNLWTGDDCTGTFHQETIAYSTGASTQVYQYDYTWASGQIVGGASACGVAFCQYGSSCYNNPDASVGWSPNCYTGGPTMAFDKILVNTC
;
A
#
# COMPACT_ATOMS: atom_id res chain seq x y z
N MET A 1 41.12 -28.84 -27.89
CA MET A 1 40.59 -27.76 -27.02
C MET A 1 39.36 -27.20 -27.73
N LEU A 2 38.16 -27.44 -27.19
CA LEU A 2 36.90 -26.98 -27.80
C LEU A 2 36.58 -25.56 -27.35
N SER A 3 36.58 -24.61 -28.28
CA SER A 3 36.09 -23.25 -28.08
C SER A 3 34.58 -23.25 -27.88
N LYS A 4 34.10 -22.76 -26.74
CA LYS A 4 32.69 -22.44 -26.52
C LYS A 4 32.48 -20.94 -26.65
N THR A 5 31.96 -20.52 -27.79
CA THR A 5 31.45 -19.17 -28.03
C THR A 5 30.18 -19.01 -27.19
N LEU A 6 30.18 -18.13 -26.18
CA LEU A 6 28.96 -17.71 -25.51
C LEU A 6 28.27 -16.66 -26.39
N ALA A 7 27.16 -17.06 -27.02
CA ALA A 7 26.21 -16.11 -27.59
C ALA A 7 25.41 -15.51 -26.43
N THR A 8 25.72 -14.27 -26.04
CA THR A 8 24.88 -13.50 -25.12
C THR A 8 23.65 -13.04 -25.90
N ALA A 9 22.55 -13.77 -25.75
CA ALA A 9 21.25 -13.33 -26.22
C ALA A 9 20.85 -12.06 -25.44
N LEU A 10 20.71 -10.95 -26.15
CA LEU A 10 20.17 -9.72 -25.61
C LEU A 10 18.66 -9.92 -25.42
N LEU A 11 18.24 -10.31 -24.21
CA LEU A 11 16.84 -10.27 -23.83
C LEU A 11 16.44 -8.79 -23.73
N ALA A 12 15.71 -8.29 -24.73
CA ALA A 12 14.99 -7.03 -24.63
C ALA A 12 13.83 -7.22 -23.63
N ALA A 13 14.13 -7.14 -22.34
CA ALA A 13 13.11 -6.92 -21.34
C ALA A 13 12.57 -5.51 -21.57
N THR A 14 11.30 -5.39 -21.95
CA THR A 14 10.53 -4.17 -21.78
C THR A 14 10.41 -3.93 -20.27
N GLY A 15 11.50 -3.45 -19.66
CA GLY A 15 11.53 -3.05 -18.27
C GLY A 15 10.81 -1.72 -18.16
N ALA A 16 9.54 -1.75 -17.75
CA ALA A 16 9.01 -0.63 -17.01
C ALA A 16 9.96 -0.43 -15.81
N LEU A 17 10.70 0.67 -15.81
CA LEU A 17 11.54 1.05 -14.67
C LEU A 17 10.57 1.28 -13.51
N ALA A 18 10.45 0.31 -12.59
CA ALA A 18 9.70 0.52 -11.36
C ALA A 18 10.38 1.67 -10.61
N THR A 19 9.74 2.82 -10.57
CA THR A 19 10.18 3.96 -9.76
C THR A 19 9.61 3.78 -8.35
N SER A 20 10.41 4.05 -7.33
CA SER A 20 9.90 4.06 -5.95
C SER A 20 9.16 5.37 -5.72
N GLU A 21 7.91 5.28 -5.28
CA GLU A 21 7.10 6.38 -4.81
C GLU A 21 6.78 6.21 -3.32
N TYR A 22 6.11 7.19 -2.72
CA TYR A 22 5.68 7.11 -1.33
C TYR A 22 4.28 7.68 -1.14
N LEU A 23 3.62 7.25 -0.07
CA LEU A 23 2.44 7.89 0.46
C LEU A 23 2.53 8.01 1.98
N THR A 24 1.86 9.01 2.52
CA THR A 24 1.80 9.27 3.97
C THR A 24 0.36 9.16 4.42
N VAL A 25 0.13 8.30 5.41
CA VAL A 25 -1.18 8.12 6.04
C VAL A 25 -1.11 8.53 7.49
N ASN A 26 -2.18 9.15 7.94
CA ASN A 26 -2.47 9.33 9.35
C ASN A 26 -3.46 8.25 9.77
N LEU A 27 -3.25 7.64 10.93
CA LEU A 27 -4.00 6.52 11.48
C LEU A 27 -4.42 6.86 12.91
N TRP A 28 -5.60 6.39 13.30
CA TRP A 28 -6.15 6.66 14.62
C TRP A 28 -6.80 5.41 15.21
N THR A 29 -6.62 5.23 16.53
CA THR A 29 -7.19 4.08 17.26
C THR A 29 -8.71 4.17 17.41
N GLY A 30 -9.29 5.37 17.33
CA GLY A 30 -10.73 5.61 17.39
C GLY A 30 -11.33 5.89 16.03
N ASP A 31 -12.66 6.04 16.00
CA ASP A 31 -13.41 6.45 14.81
C ASP A 31 -13.24 7.94 14.51
N ASP A 32 -13.59 8.34 13.29
CA ASP A 32 -13.62 9.73 12.85
C ASP A 32 -12.31 10.49 13.13
N CYS A 33 -11.19 9.78 13.03
CA CYS A 33 -9.84 10.31 13.21
C CYS A 33 -9.62 10.88 14.62
N THR A 34 -10.13 10.14 15.62
CA THR A 34 -10.01 10.48 17.05
C THR A 34 -9.17 9.44 17.81
N GLY A 35 -8.74 9.81 19.02
CA GLY A 35 -7.92 8.93 19.86
C GLY A 35 -6.43 9.06 19.54
N THR A 36 -5.68 7.98 19.78
CA THR A 36 -4.23 7.99 19.60
C THR A 36 -3.88 8.11 18.14
N PHE A 37 -3.11 9.13 17.82
CA PHE A 37 -2.61 9.42 16.48
C PHE A 37 -1.33 8.65 16.18
N HIS A 38 -1.24 8.15 14.95
CA HIS A 38 -0.03 7.57 14.39
C HIS A 38 0.12 7.99 12.93
N GLN A 39 1.35 8.12 12.43
CA GLN A 39 1.61 8.48 11.04
C GLN A 39 2.57 7.47 10.41
N GLU A 40 2.22 7.01 9.22
CA GLU A 40 3.02 6.07 8.45
C GLU A 40 3.40 6.67 7.10
N THR A 41 4.66 6.43 6.69
CA THR A 41 5.12 6.75 5.34
C THR A 41 5.52 5.46 4.65
N ILE A 42 4.79 5.12 3.60
CA ILE A 42 4.90 3.85 2.89
C ILE A 42 5.60 4.10 1.57
N ALA A 43 6.77 3.50 1.38
CA ALA A 43 7.44 3.46 0.08
C ALA A 43 6.94 2.25 -0.73
N TYR A 44 6.50 2.50 -1.96
CA TYR A 44 5.98 1.47 -2.87
C TYR A 44 6.61 1.57 -4.25
N SER A 45 6.72 0.43 -4.94
CA SER A 45 7.23 0.36 -6.31
C SER A 45 6.11 0.57 -7.33
N THR A 46 6.22 1.54 -8.23
CA THR A 46 5.25 1.71 -9.33
C THR A 46 5.29 0.52 -10.29
N GLY A 47 4.14 0.17 -10.87
CA GLY A 47 4.01 -0.96 -11.80
C GLY A 47 4.02 -2.37 -11.19
N ALA A 48 4.04 -2.52 -9.86
CA ALA A 48 4.01 -3.82 -9.17
C ALA A 48 2.58 -4.34 -8.88
N SER A 49 1.56 -3.77 -9.51
CA SER A 49 0.13 -4.01 -9.27
C SER A 49 -0.32 -3.77 -7.82
N THR A 50 -0.12 -4.69 -6.88
CA THR A 50 -0.66 -4.56 -5.52
C THR A 50 0.40 -4.90 -4.47
N GLN A 51 0.64 -3.97 -3.55
CA GLN A 51 1.54 -4.13 -2.41
C GLN A 51 0.76 -4.02 -1.11
N VAL A 52 1.05 -4.90 -0.15
CA VAL A 52 0.40 -4.92 1.17
C VAL A 52 1.44 -4.73 2.25
N TYR A 53 1.18 -3.79 3.15
CA TYR A 53 2.02 -3.43 4.28
C TYR A 53 1.27 -3.80 5.55
N GLN A 54 1.83 -4.72 6.33
CA GLN A 54 1.24 -5.20 7.57
C GLN A 54 2.01 -4.64 8.78
N TYR A 55 1.25 -4.27 9.81
CA TYR A 55 1.74 -3.68 11.04
C TYR A 55 1.43 -4.58 12.25
N ASP A 56 2.14 -4.36 13.35
CA ASP A 56 1.99 -5.08 14.62
C ASP A 56 1.00 -4.38 15.59
N TYR A 57 0.42 -3.27 15.16
CA TYR A 57 -0.63 -2.53 15.85
C TYR A 57 -1.86 -2.39 14.96
N THR A 58 -2.97 -1.98 15.57
CA THR A 58 -4.25 -1.81 14.87
C THR A 58 -4.79 -0.39 14.98
N TRP A 59 -5.56 0.03 13.98
CA TRP A 59 -6.29 1.30 13.95
C TRP A 59 -7.74 1.11 13.49
N ALA A 60 -8.58 2.13 13.70
CA ALA A 60 -10.01 2.12 13.36
C ALA A 60 -10.37 3.16 12.28
N SER A 61 -9.60 4.24 12.17
CA SER A 61 -9.78 5.26 11.14
C SER A 61 -8.46 5.77 10.60
N GLY A 62 -8.48 6.38 9.42
CA GLY A 62 -7.27 6.87 8.78
C GLY A 62 -7.53 7.81 7.60
N GLN A 63 -6.49 8.52 7.20
CA GLN A 63 -6.55 9.53 6.14
C GLN A 63 -5.23 9.56 5.39
N ILE A 64 -5.27 9.74 4.08
CA ILE A 64 -4.08 10.01 3.27
C ILE A 64 -3.81 11.52 3.28
N VAL A 65 -2.59 11.91 3.67
CA VAL A 65 -2.21 13.32 3.84
C VAL A 65 -1.12 13.78 2.87
N GLY A 66 -0.50 12.85 2.14
CA GLY A 66 0.51 13.18 1.14
C GLY A 66 0.98 11.96 0.38
N GLY A 67 1.72 12.17 -0.71
CA GLY A 67 2.29 11.11 -1.53
C GLY A 67 2.20 11.37 -3.02
N ALA A 68 2.66 10.39 -3.79
CA ALA A 68 2.55 10.31 -5.25
C ALA A 68 1.49 9.27 -5.68
N SER A 69 1.16 9.22 -6.97
CA SER A 69 -0.09 8.63 -7.50
C SER A 69 -0.11 7.09 -7.47
N ALA A 70 -0.58 6.51 -6.37
CA ALA A 70 -1.13 5.16 -6.36
C ALA A 70 -2.50 5.13 -7.08
N CYS A 71 -2.82 4.02 -7.76
CA CYS A 71 -4.14 3.80 -8.35
C CYS A 71 -5.25 3.59 -7.30
N GLY A 72 -4.88 3.22 -6.08
CA GLY A 72 -5.80 3.09 -4.97
C GLY A 72 -5.08 2.73 -3.68
N VAL A 73 -5.70 3.10 -2.56
CA VAL A 73 -5.22 2.76 -1.23
C VAL A 73 -6.40 2.26 -0.41
N ALA A 74 -6.17 1.19 0.33
CA ALA A 74 -7.17 0.50 1.10
C ALA A 74 -6.64 0.07 2.47
N PHE A 75 -7.54 -0.05 3.45
CA PHE A 75 -7.25 -0.64 4.76
C PHE A 75 -7.88 -2.03 4.86
N CYS A 76 -7.20 -2.93 5.56
CA CYS A 76 -7.67 -4.28 5.77
C CYS A 76 -7.44 -4.73 7.21
N GLN A 77 -8.33 -5.59 7.69
CA GLN A 77 -8.32 -6.13 9.04
C GLN A 77 -7.37 -7.33 9.16
N TYR A 78 -6.97 -7.58 10.41
CA TYR A 78 -6.28 -8.80 10.80
C TYR A 78 -7.08 -10.04 10.36
N GLY A 79 -6.41 -11.03 9.76
CA GLY A 79 -7.05 -12.24 9.22
C GLY A 79 -7.70 -12.10 7.83
N SER A 80 -7.94 -10.88 7.33
CA SER A 80 -8.44 -10.65 5.96
C SER A 80 -7.32 -10.83 4.92
N SER A 81 -7.65 -11.39 3.75
CA SER A 81 -6.67 -11.60 2.65
C SER A 81 -6.15 -10.29 2.06
N CYS A 82 -6.86 -9.17 2.25
CA CYS A 82 -6.57 -7.82 1.78
C CYS A 82 -6.54 -7.67 0.23
N TYR A 83 -6.02 -8.66 -0.48
CA TYR A 83 -6.14 -8.82 -1.93
C TYR A 83 -7.59 -9.12 -2.33
N ASN A 84 -8.08 -8.40 -3.35
CA ASN A 84 -9.42 -8.50 -3.97
C ASN A 84 -10.64 -8.24 -3.10
N ASN A 85 -10.49 -8.11 -1.77
CA ASN A 85 -11.58 -7.77 -0.87
C ASN A 85 -11.07 -6.87 0.28
N PRO A 86 -10.67 -5.62 -0.02
CA PRO A 86 -10.30 -4.67 1.01
C PRO A 86 -11.51 -4.34 1.89
N ASP A 87 -11.31 -4.28 3.20
CA ASP A 87 -12.35 -3.89 4.15
C ASP A 87 -12.75 -2.41 3.98
N ALA A 88 -11.81 -1.59 3.48
CA ALA A 88 -11.99 -0.16 3.27
C ALA A 88 -11.24 0.33 2.03
N SER A 89 -11.92 1.03 1.11
CA SER A 89 -11.26 1.80 0.06
C SER A 89 -11.21 3.28 0.47
N VAL A 90 -10.01 3.81 0.66
CA VAL A 90 -9.79 5.17 1.22
C VAL A 90 -9.60 6.17 0.08
N GLY A 91 -8.99 5.74 -1.03
CA GLY A 91 -8.66 6.61 -2.17
C GLY A 91 -7.75 7.78 -1.79
N TRP A 92 -7.56 8.75 -2.70
CA TRP A 92 -6.74 9.96 -2.47
C TRP A 92 -7.51 11.10 -1.80
N SER A 93 -8.42 10.77 -0.88
CA SER A 93 -9.20 11.80 -0.19
C SER A 93 -8.45 12.27 1.06
N PRO A 94 -8.36 13.60 1.29
CA PRO A 94 -7.96 14.13 2.59
C PRO A 94 -9.10 14.03 3.61
N ASN A 95 -10.16 13.28 3.34
CA ASN A 95 -11.20 13.02 4.32
C ASN A 95 -10.78 11.88 5.23
N CYS A 96 -11.20 11.97 6.48
CA CYS A 96 -11.10 10.85 7.39
C CYS A 96 -11.96 9.69 6.89
N TYR A 97 -11.35 8.53 6.68
CA TYR A 97 -12.08 7.28 6.54
C TYR A 97 -12.30 6.65 7.92
N THR A 98 -13.54 6.23 8.18
CA THR A 98 -13.95 5.58 9.43
C THR A 98 -14.39 4.16 9.14
N GLY A 99 -13.70 3.18 9.72
CA GLY A 99 -14.11 1.77 9.66
C GLY A 99 -15.25 1.44 10.61
N GLY A 100 -15.36 2.18 11.72
CA GLY A 100 -16.30 1.93 12.81
C GLY A 100 -15.59 1.34 14.03
N PRO A 101 -16.25 1.37 15.20
CA PRO A 101 -15.58 1.26 16.50
C PRO A 101 -15.05 -0.14 16.79
N THR A 102 -15.45 -1.12 15.98
CA THR A 102 -15.08 -2.52 16.08
C THR A 102 -14.00 -2.91 15.06
N MET A 103 -13.60 -2.00 14.19
CA MET A 103 -12.58 -2.28 13.18
C MET A 103 -11.18 -2.27 13.81
N ALA A 104 -10.37 -3.21 13.36
CA ALA A 104 -9.00 -3.41 13.81
C ALA A 104 -8.10 -3.60 12.60
N PHE A 105 -7.99 -2.55 11.79
CA PHE A 105 -7.15 -2.55 10.60
C PHE A 105 -5.70 -2.73 11.02
N ASP A 106 -4.99 -3.63 10.36
CA ASP A 106 -3.57 -3.94 10.60
C ASP A 106 -2.75 -3.88 9.31
N LYS A 107 -3.41 -3.61 8.17
CA LYS A 107 -2.80 -3.63 6.85
C LYS A 107 -3.24 -2.45 6.00
N ILE A 108 -2.30 -1.99 5.18
CA ILE A 108 -2.53 -1.01 4.12
C ILE A 108 -2.19 -1.66 2.79
N LEU A 109 -3.16 -1.69 1.88
CA LEU A 109 -2.97 -2.11 0.50
C LEU A 109 -2.78 -0.88 -0.37
N VAL A 110 -1.73 -0.91 -1.19
CA VAL A 110 -1.43 0.10 -2.21
C VAL A 110 -1.52 -0.57 -3.58
N ASN A 111 -2.49 -0.14 -4.38
CA ASN A 111 -2.61 -0.52 -5.77
C ASN A 111 -1.80 0.45 -6.61
N THR A 112 -0.73 -0.05 -7.22
CA THR A 112 0.19 0.68 -8.08
C THR A 112 -0.18 0.43 -9.53
N CYS A 113 -0.65 1.48 -10.21
CA CYS A 113 -0.37 1.63 -11.62
C CYS A 113 1.15 1.90 -11.81
#